data_AF-A0A3M1XQV5-F1
#
_entry.id   AF-A0A3M1XQV5-F1
#
_cell.length_a   1.000
_cell.length_b   1.000
_cell.length_c   1.000
_cell.angle_alpha   90.00
_cell.angle_beta   90.00
_cell.angle_gamma   90.00
#
_symmetry.space_group_name_H-M   'P 1'
#
loop_
_entity.id
_entity.type
_entity.pdbx_description
1 polymer ?
#
loop_
_entity_poly.entity_id
_entity_poly.type
_entity_poly.pdbx_seq_one_letter_code
_entity_poly.pdbx_strand_id
1 'polypeptide(L)'
;MLSNFIVLQASRTLHLWDVLFGNPGRISKTDFDAIKTEAFIAGALLALICLGIAVLISQAIAYESGRNPRDPRKRRLVFIITGLIAVVALFAISSFSVTSLRGTQAEQFRTTMLISVAINALIYFVGGFALSKIFSKSKIGTWFPSK
;
A
#
# COMPACT_ATOMS: atom_id res chain seq x y z
N MET A 1 29.41 -24.68 -21.33
CA MET A 1 28.85 -23.34 -21.08
C MET A 1 27.32 -23.27 -21.13
N LEU A 2 26.62 -24.09 -21.94
CA LEU A 2 25.14 -24.12 -21.98
C LEU A 2 24.47 -24.72 -20.73
N SER A 3 25.14 -25.65 -20.03
CA SER A 3 24.58 -26.31 -18.84
C SER A 3 24.37 -25.35 -17.65
N ASN A 4 25.28 -24.39 -17.46
CA ASN A 4 25.16 -23.39 -16.39
C ASN A 4 24.04 -22.38 -16.63
N PHE A 5 23.65 -22.15 -17.89
CA PHE A 5 22.54 -21.25 -18.23
C PHE A 5 21.19 -21.87 -17.85
N ILE A 6 21.06 -23.20 -17.99
CA ILE A 6 19.84 -23.94 -17.62
C ILE A 6 19.70 -24.03 -16.10
N VAL A 7 20.80 -24.24 -15.37
CA VAL A 7 20.80 -24.26 -13.90
C VAL A 7 20.53 -22.87 -13.31
N LEU A 8 21.02 -21.79 -13.93
CA LEU A 8 20.73 -20.41 -13.51
C LEU A 8 19.26 -20.01 -13.72
N GLN A 9 18.55 -20.64 -14.67
CA GLN A 9 17.12 -20.43 -14.87
C GLN A 9 16.25 -21.15 -13.83
N ALA A 10 16.78 -22.18 -13.17
CA ALA A 10 16.09 -23.00 -12.18
C ALA A 10 16.06 -22.38 -10.77
N SER A 11 16.73 -21.26 -10.54
CA SER A 11 16.84 -20.59 -9.23
C SER A 11 16.36 -19.14 -9.26
N ARG A 12 15.48 -18.76 -10.20
CA ARG A 12 14.86 -17.44 -10.14
C ARG A 12 13.73 -17.48 -9.10
N THR A 13 13.94 -16.81 -7.97
CA THR A 13 12.85 -16.49 -7.05
C THR A 13 11.85 -15.63 -7.81
N LEU A 14 10.62 -16.13 -7.97
CA LEU A 14 9.57 -15.42 -8.67
C LEU A 14 8.99 -14.36 -7.72
N HIS A 15 9.01 -13.10 -8.13
CA HIS A 15 8.50 -12.00 -7.33
C HIS A 15 7.17 -11.46 -7.87
N LEU A 16 6.45 -10.72 -7.01
CA LEU A 16 5.22 -10.02 -7.36
C LEU A 16 5.38 -9.15 -8.61
N TRP A 17 6.53 -8.47 -8.75
CA TRP A 17 6.81 -7.61 -9.90
C TRP A 17 6.87 -8.39 -11.22
N ASP A 18 7.35 -9.63 -11.20
CA ASP A 18 7.36 -10.50 -12.38
C ASP A 18 5.94 -10.81 -12.85
N VAL A 19 4.98 -10.89 -11.93
CA VAL A 19 3.56 -11.15 -12.23
C VAL A 19 2.79 -9.89 -12.65
N LEU A 20 3.12 -8.73 -12.05
CA LEU A 20 2.43 -7.47 -12.32
C LEU A 20 2.85 -6.84 -13.66
N PHE A 21 4.12 -6.95 -14.01
CA PHE A 21 4.70 -6.23 -15.15
C PHE A 21 5.51 -7.12 -16.10
N GLY A 22 5.72 -8.38 -15.74
CA GLY A 22 6.52 -9.33 -16.51
C GLY A 22 5.70 -10.48 -17.10
N ASN A 23 6.43 -11.48 -17.59
CA ASN A 23 5.86 -12.75 -18.00
C ASN A 23 6.44 -13.85 -17.10
N PRO A 24 5.76 -14.21 -16.00
CA PRO A 24 6.27 -15.16 -15.02
C PRO A 24 6.32 -16.61 -15.56
N GLY A 25 5.81 -16.86 -16.78
CA GLY A 25 5.79 -18.20 -17.36
C GLY A 25 4.89 -19.15 -16.55
N ARG A 26 5.37 -20.38 -16.30
CA ARG A 26 4.65 -21.35 -15.47
C ARG A 26 5.04 -21.18 -14.01
N ILE A 27 4.06 -20.89 -13.18
CA ILE A 27 4.25 -20.67 -11.74
C ILE A 27 3.87 -21.92 -10.97
N SER A 28 4.77 -22.39 -10.10
CA SER A 28 4.48 -23.48 -9.16
C SER A 28 3.48 -23.00 -8.08
N LYS A 29 2.80 -23.93 -7.40
CA LYS A 29 1.86 -23.54 -6.32
C LYS A 29 2.57 -22.79 -5.19
N THR A 30 3.78 -23.23 -4.82
CA THR A 30 4.58 -22.62 -3.75
C THR A 30 5.01 -21.19 -4.09
N ASP A 31 5.44 -20.95 -5.33
CA ASP A 31 5.83 -19.60 -5.77
C ASP A 31 4.60 -18.69 -5.84
N PHE A 32 3.45 -19.23 -6.25
CA PHE A 32 2.20 -18.47 -6.28
C PHE A 32 1.74 -18.06 -4.87
N ASP A 33 1.89 -18.94 -3.88
CA ASP A 33 1.60 -18.62 -2.47
C ASP A 33 2.56 -17.56 -1.91
N ALA A 34 3.84 -17.62 -2.29
CA ALA A 34 4.81 -16.58 -1.95
C ALA A 34 4.42 -15.22 -2.56
N ILE A 35 4.04 -15.18 -3.84
CA ILE A 35 3.59 -13.95 -4.52
C ILE A 35 2.36 -13.35 -3.85
N LYS A 36 1.39 -14.18 -3.44
CA LYS A 36 0.21 -13.67 -2.70
C LYS A 36 0.62 -13.01 -1.38
N THR A 37 1.59 -13.62 -0.69
CA THR A 37 2.15 -13.06 0.54
C THR A 37 2.87 -11.74 0.27
N GLU A 38 3.68 -11.67 -0.79
CA GLU A 38 4.33 -10.44 -1.23
C GLU A 38 3.31 -9.34 -1.57
N ALA A 39 2.16 -9.69 -2.18
CA ALA A 39 1.09 -8.74 -2.46
C ALA A 39 0.52 -8.10 -1.18
N PHE A 40 0.34 -8.89 -0.11
CA PHE A 40 -0.09 -8.36 1.20
C PHE A 40 0.98 -7.48 1.85
N ILE A 41 2.25 -7.91 1.79
CA ILE A 41 3.38 -7.14 2.32
C ILE A 41 3.50 -5.81 1.58
N ALA A 42 3.40 -5.80 0.25
CA ALA A 42 3.44 -4.59 -0.56
C ALA A 42 2.31 -3.62 -0.19
N GLY A 43 1.09 -4.12 0.02
CA GLY A 43 -0.04 -3.30 0.48
C GLY A 43 0.19 -2.70 1.87
N ALA A 44 0.70 -3.50 2.81
CA ALA A 44 1.04 -3.01 4.15
C ALA A 44 2.15 -1.95 4.12
N LEU A 45 3.22 -2.18 3.35
CA LEU A 45 4.33 -1.24 3.22
C LEU A 45 3.89 0.08 2.58
N LEU A 46 3.08 0.04 1.52
CA LEU A 46 2.54 1.24 0.89
C LEU A 46 1.69 2.06 1.89
N ALA A 47 0.84 1.39 2.67
CA ALA A 47 0.06 2.06 3.71
C ALA A 47 0.96 2.79 4.73
N LEU A 48 2.02 2.12 5.20
CA LEU A 48 2.98 2.70 6.14
C LEU A 48 3.75 3.88 5.55
N ILE A 49 4.18 3.78 4.29
CA ILE A 49 4.86 4.88 3.58
C ILE A 49 3.93 6.09 3.46
N CYS A 50 2.70 5.89 2.96
CA CYS A 50 1.73 6.97 2.83
C CYS A 50 1.35 7.57 4.20
N LEU A 51 1.26 6.76 5.24
CA LEU A 51 1.01 7.23 6.59
C LEU A 51 2.17 8.09 7.11
N GLY A 52 3.41 7.65 6.87
CA GLY A 52 4.61 8.43 7.16
C GLY A 52 4.62 9.78 6.44
N ILE A 53 4.27 9.82 5.15
CA ILE A 53 4.12 11.05 4.38
C ILE A 53 3.05 11.96 4.99
N ALA A 54 1.91 11.40 5.39
CA ALA A 54 0.84 12.16 6.04
C ALA A 54 1.32 12.81 7.35
N VAL A 55 2.11 12.08 8.15
CA VAL A 55 2.77 12.63 9.36
C VAL A 55 3.67 13.79 8.99
N LEU A 56 4.61 13.60 8.05
CA LEU A 56 5.59 14.62 7.67
C LEU A 56 4.92 15.91 7.18
N ILE A 57 3.94 15.80 6.28
CA ILE A 57 3.20 16.96 5.75
C ILE A 57 2.42 17.64 6.89
N SER A 58 1.81 16.87 7.80
CA SER A 58 1.07 17.42 8.93
C SER A 58 1.97 18.19 9.91
N GLN A 59 3.23 17.75 10.07
CA GLN A 59 4.22 18.44 10.88
C GLN A 59 4.70 19.74 10.22
N ALA A 60 4.80 19.75 8.89
CA ALA A 60 5.19 20.94 8.11
C ALA A 60 4.12 22.05 8.12
N ILE A 61 2.84 21.73 8.39
CA ILE A 61 1.78 22.74 8.49
C ILE A 61 1.98 23.58 9.76
N ALA A 62 2.30 24.86 9.57
CA ALA A 62 2.42 25.86 10.64
C ALA A 62 1.10 26.04 11.41
N TYR A 63 1.20 26.43 12.68
CA TYR A 63 0.03 26.83 13.46
C TYR A 63 -0.43 28.22 13.01
N GLU A 64 -1.72 28.38 12.77
CA GLU A 64 -2.31 29.68 12.44
C GLU A 64 -2.77 30.36 13.74
N SER A 65 -2.41 31.63 13.91
CA SER A 65 -2.92 32.47 14.99
C SER A 65 -4.24 33.15 14.58
N GLY A 66 -5.22 33.17 15.48
CA GLY A 66 -6.50 33.86 15.24
C GLY A 66 -7.71 33.20 15.91
N ARG A 67 -8.88 33.85 15.78
CA ARG A 67 -10.16 33.40 16.39
C ARG A 67 -10.78 32.16 15.70
N ASN A 68 -10.33 31.82 14.49
CA ASN A 68 -10.80 30.66 13.72
C ASN A 68 -9.66 30.00 12.91
N PRO A 69 -8.76 29.26 13.58
CA PRO A 69 -7.61 28.64 12.94
C PRO A 69 -8.03 27.55 11.93
N ARG A 70 -7.51 27.60 10.69
CA ARG A 70 -7.83 26.63 9.63
C ARG A 70 -6.85 25.45 9.58
N ASP A 71 -5.78 25.48 10.36
CA ASP A 71 -4.74 24.43 10.35
C ASP A 71 -5.25 23.02 10.71
N PRO A 72 -6.20 22.80 11.65
CA PRO A 72 -6.71 21.45 11.92
C PRO A 72 -7.43 20.87 10.70
N ARG A 73 -8.20 21.71 9.99
CA ARG A 73 -8.91 21.32 8.77
C ARG A 73 -7.94 20.98 7.64
N LYS A 74 -6.85 21.74 7.49
CA LYS A 74 -5.79 21.45 6.50
C LYS A 74 -5.11 20.11 6.79
N ARG A 75 -4.75 19.83 8.04
CA ARG A 75 -4.11 18.54 8.44
C ARG A 75 -5.04 17.35 8.20
N ARG A 76 -6.34 17.50 8.50
CA ARG A 76 -7.34 16.49 8.20
C ARG A 76 -7.49 16.22 6.70
N LEU A 77 -7.51 17.28 5.88
CA LEU A 77 -7.55 17.13 4.42
C LEU A 77 -6.30 16.41 3.90
N VAL A 78 -5.10 16.75 4.40
CA VAL A 78 -3.86 16.04 4.05
C VAL A 78 -3.96 14.56 4.37
N PHE A 79 -4.42 14.20 5.56
CA PHE A 79 -4.61 12.79 5.95
C PHE A 79 -5.61 12.08 5.01
N ILE A 80 -6.75 12.69 4.71
CA ILE A 80 -7.74 12.09 3.81
C ILE A 80 -7.18 11.92 2.39
N ILE A 81 -6.53 12.95 1.84
CA ILE A 81 -5.97 12.93 0.48
C ILE A 81 -4.87 11.86 0.38
N THR A 82 -3.95 11.81 1.35
CA THR A 82 -2.87 10.81 1.34
C THR A 82 -3.40 9.39 1.54
N GLY A 83 -4.47 9.20 2.33
CA GLY A 83 -5.18 7.91 2.43
C GLY A 83 -5.85 7.50 1.11
N LEU A 84 -6.52 8.43 0.42
CA LEU A 84 -7.08 8.17 -0.91
C LEU A 84 -5.98 7.81 -1.91
N ILE A 85 -4.85 8.50 -1.89
CA ILE A 85 -3.69 8.17 -2.74
C ILE A 85 -3.19 6.76 -2.45
N ALA A 86 -3.06 6.36 -1.17
CA ALA A 86 -2.62 5.02 -0.80
C ALA A 86 -3.52 3.93 -1.39
N VAL A 87 -4.85 4.13 -1.33
CA VAL A 87 -5.83 3.18 -1.88
C VAL A 87 -5.81 3.18 -3.40
N VAL A 88 -5.87 4.36 -4.02
CA VAL A 88 -5.91 4.51 -5.48
C VAL A 88 -4.64 3.98 -6.13
N ALA A 89 -3.47 4.20 -5.54
CA ALA A 89 -2.20 3.71 -6.08
C ALA A 89 -2.18 2.19 -6.18
N LEU A 90 -2.56 1.47 -5.11
CA LEU A 90 -2.56 0.01 -5.13
C LEU A 90 -3.67 -0.56 -6.01
N PHE A 91 -4.84 0.09 -6.02
CA PHE A 91 -5.93 -0.27 -6.92
C PHE A 91 -5.55 -0.08 -8.40
N ALA A 92 -4.85 1.01 -8.72
CA ALA A 92 -4.33 1.27 -10.06
C ALA A 92 -3.29 0.23 -10.47
N ILE A 93 -2.35 -0.12 -9.59
CA ILE A 93 -1.38 -1.21 -9.86
C ILE A 93 -2.12 -2.52 -10.15
N SER A 94 -3.14 -2.86 -9.36
CA SER A 94 -3.95 -4.07 -9.59
C SER A 94 -4.75 -4.04 -10.89
N SER A 95 -5.26 -2.87 -11.28
CA SER A 95 -6.18 -2.75 -12.42
C SER A 95 -5.46 -2.63 -13.75
N PHE A 96 -4.28 -1.99 -13.74
CA PHE A 96 -3.48 -1.74 -14.95
C PHE A 96 -2.30 -2.68 -15.09
N SER A 97 -2.11 -3.65 -14.19
CA SER A 97 -1.07 -4.68 -14.34
C SER A 97 -1.29 -5.51 -15.59
N VAL A 98 -0.23 -5.68 -16.39
CA VAL A 98 -0.24 -6.47 -17.64
C VAL A 98 0.08 -7.94 -17.32
N THR A 99 -0.69 -8.51 -16.39
CA THR A 99 -0.42 -9.87 -15.92
C THR A 99 -0.71 -10.91 -17.02
N SER A 100 0.19 -11.86 -17.24
CA SER A 100 0.01 -12.95 -18.22
C SER A 100 -0.66 -14.19 -17.61
N LEU A 101 -1.09 -14.13 -16.34
CA LEU A 101 -1.82 -15.20 -15.66
C LEU A 101 -3.12 -15.57 -16.38
N ARG A 102 -3.49 -16.85 -16.32
CA ARG A 102 -4.71 -17.37 -16.97
C ARG A 102 -5.50 -18.28 -16.04
N GLY A 103 -6.80 -18.41 -16.32
CA GLY A 103 -7.71 -19.31 -15.61
C GLY A 103 -7.77 -19.01 -14.11
N THR A 104 -7.82 -20.06 -13.29
CA THR A 104 -7.97 -19.96 -11.83
C THR A 104 -6.90 -19.13 -11.14
N GLN A 105 -5.65 -19.15 -11.63
CA GLN A 105 -4.56 -18.37 -11.05
C GLN A 105 -4.79 -16.86 -11.22
N ALA A 106 -5.36 -16.43 -12.37
CA ALA A 106 -5.69 -15.03 -12.60
C ALA A 106 -6.79 -14.54 -11.63
N GLU A 107 -7.83 -15.34 -11.44
CA GLU A 107 -8.93 -15.02 -10.51
C GLU A 107 -8.45 -14.96 -9.05
N GLN A 108 -7.61 -15.91 -8.63
CA GLN A 108 -7.02 -15.91 -7.29
C GLN A 108 -6.10 -14.71 -7.08
N PHE A 109 -5.30 -14.33 -8.08
CA PHE A 109 -4.42 -13.18 -8.00
C PHE A 109 -5.20 -11.87 -7.91
N ARG A 110 -6.25 -11.69 -8.73
CA ARG A 110 -7.16 -10.53 -8.66
C ARG A 110 -7.81 -10.40 -7.29
N THR A 111 -8.32 -11.50 -6.76
CA THR A 111 -8.91 -11.54 -5.41
C THR A 111 -7.87 -11.16 -4.35
N THR A 112 -6.65 -11.69 -4.46
CA THR A 112 -5.55 -11.36 -3.54
C THR A 112 -5.20 -9.87 -3.58
N MET A 113 -5.09 -9.29 -4.78
CA MET A 113 -4.81 -7.86 -4.94
C MET A 113 -5.93 -6.99 -4.37
N LEU A 114 -7.20 -7.35 -4.58
CA LEU A 114 -8.33 -6.64 -3.98
C LEU A 114 -8.33 -6.70 -2.45
N ILE A 115 -8.02 -7.88 -1.87
CA ILE A 115 -7.85 -8.02 -0.43
C ILE A 115 -6.67 -7.17 0.06
N SER A 116 -5.56 -7.13 -0.70
CA SER A 116 -4.42 -6.27 -0.37
C SER A 116 -4.78 -4.78 -0.37
N VAL A 117 -5.63 -4.31 -1.30
CA VAL A 117 -6.19 -2.95 -1.29
C VAL A 117 -6.99 -2.69 0.00
N ALA A 118 -7.80 -3.64 0.44
CA ALA A 118 -8.57 -3.53 1.68
C ALA A 118 -7.64 -3.48 2.91
N ILE A 119 -6.61 -4.33 2.97
CA ILE A 119 -5.60 -4.35 4.04
C ILE A 119 -4.83 -3.02 4.08
N ASN A 120 -4.41 -2.50 2.93
CA ASN A 120 -3.74 -1.21 2.80
C ASN A 120 -4.61 -0.07 3.35
N ALA A 121 -5.89 -0.02 2.97
CA ALA A 121 -6.83 0.95 3.53
C ALA A 121 -6.98 0.81 5.05
N LEU A 122 -7.15 -0.44 5.53
CA LEU A 122 -7.33 -0.73 6.94
C LEU A 122 -6.12 -0.27 7.77
N ILE A 123 -4.90 -0.65 7.36
CA ILE A 123 -3.66 -0.26 8.04
C ILE A 123 -3.52 1.26 8.06
N TYR A 124 -3.78 1.93 6.94
CA TYR A 124 -3.68 3.39 6.87
C TYR A 124 -4.65 4.08 7.84
N PHE A 125 -5.94 3.72 7.80
CA PHE A 125 -6.96 4.40 8.61
C PHE A 125 -6.90 4.01 10.09
N VAL A 126 -6.72 2.73 10.41
CA VAL A 126 -6.60 2.24 11.80
C VAL A 126 -5.29 2.73 12.40
N GLY A 127 -4.19 2.64 11.66
CA GLY A 127 -2.89 3.17 12.09
C GLY A 127 -2.95 4.68 12.31
N GLY A 128 -3.54 5.43 11.38
CA GLY A 128 -3.74 6.87 11.53
C GLY A 128 -4.60 7.25 12.73
N PHE A 129 -5.67 6.49 13.01
CA PHE A 129 -6.51 6.69 14.18
C PHE A 129 -5.76 6.37 15.48
N ALA A 130 -5.02 5.26 15.52
CA ALA A 130 -4.18 4.92 16.67
C ALA A 130 -3.14 6.03 16.94
N LEU A 131 -2.45 6.51 15.90
CA LEU A 131 -1.52 7.62 16.00
C LEU A 131 -2.19 8.90 16.50
N SER A 132 -3.40 9.24 16.03
CA SER A 132 -4.10 10.44 16.49
C SER A 132 -4.47 10.36 17.97
N LYS A 133 -4.71 9.15 18.50
CA LYS A 133 -5.00 8.93 19.92
C LYS A 133 -3.74 8.98 20.79
N ILE A 134 -2.66 8.33 20.34
CA ILE A 134 -1.36 8.36 21.03
C ILE A 134 -0.83 9.80 21.10
N PHE A 135 -0.93 10.55 20.01
CA PHE A 135 -0.45 11.93 19.87
C PHE A 135 -1.58 12.96 19.92
N SER A 136 -2.54 12.78 20.85
CA SER A 136 -3.74 13.61 20.98
C SER A 136 -3.49 15.11 21.16
N LYS A 137 -2.37 15.48 21.78
CA LYS A 137 -1.96 16.89 22.02
C LYS A 137 -1.11 17.49 20.89
N SER A 138 -0.78 16.70 19.86
CA SER A 138 0.09 17.11 18.76
C SER A 138 -0.72 17.41 17.49
N LYS A 139 -0.03 17.91 16.45
CA LYS A 139 -0.62 18.17 15.13
C LYS A 139 -1.37 16.95 14.55
N ILE A 140 -0.84 15.74 14.79
CA ILE A 140 -1.40 14.46 14.33
C ILE A 140 -2.76 14.16 15.01
N GLY A 141 -2.95 14.58 16.27
CA GLY A 141 -4.20 14.42 17.01
C GLY A 141 -5.40 15.09 16.35
N THR A 142 -5.16 16.07 15.48
CA THR A 142 -6.21 16.83 14.78
C THR A 142 -6.71 16.19 13.48
N TRP A 143 -6.17 15.02 13.07
CA TRP A 143 -6.63 14.30 11.88
C TRP A 143 -8.08 13.85 11.96
N PHE A 144 -8.54 13.51 13.16
CA PHE A 144 -9.91 13.12 13.43
C PHE A 144 -10.57 14.20 14.28
N PRO A 145 -11.84 14.54 14.01
CA PRO A 145 -12.56 15.50 14.82
C PRO A 145 -12.67 14.95 16.25
N SER A 146 -12.15 15.67 17.24
CA SER A 146 -12.53 15.42 18.62
C SER A 146 -13.87 16.10 18.87
N LYS A 147 -14.72 15.46 19.67
CA LYS A 147 -15.87 16.13 20.27
C LYS A 147 -15.40 17.20 21.25
#